data_AF-A0A3M1KIK5-F1
#
_entry.id   AF-A0A3M1KIK5-F1
#
_cell.length_a   1.000
_cell.length_b   1.000
_cell.length_c   1.000
_cell.angle_alpha   90.00
_cell.angle_beta   90.00
_cell.angle_gamma   90.00
#
_symmetry.space_group_name_H-M   'P 1'
#
loop_
_entity.id
_entity.type
_entity.pdbx_description
1 polymer ?
#
loop_
_entity_poly.entity_id
_entity_poly.type
_entity_poly.pdbx_seq_one_letter_code
_entity_poly.pdbx_strand_id
1 'polypeptide(L)'
;MAALSAGVAAVAILGTPVHAQSVESLQAELARMRAQMAVMQQKMADMAARIERAEAERAAAKKEGEGAALPQASGEASGDAVKVKWEPAPSISSPDGRFEMNLRGRVYVDAGFANDDNDTMNVDATELRAARLGIEGKAWKDIKYKFEVDFAGNKATVKDAYIQWRKPIAVTVGQFKTPNSLEEQTSSRYITFMERGSFTDAFDFERQI
;
A
#
# COMPACT_ATOMS: atom_id res chain seq x y z
N MET A 1 -63.36 -50.05 10.90
CA MET A 1 -63.07 -51.42 11.37
C MET A 1 -61.59 -51.67 11.21
N ALA A 2 -60.85 -51.64 12.31
CA ALA A 2 -59.40 -51.83 12.33
C ALA A 2 -59.09 -53.32 12.54
N ALA A 3 -58.22 -53.88 11.70
CA ALA A 3 -57.62 -55.19 11.90
C ALA A 3 -56.17 -54.98 12.36
N LEU A 4 -55.89 -55.48 13.56
CA LEU A 4 -54.60 -55.46 14.25
C LEU A 4 -54.12 -56.91 14.30
N SER A 5 -53.01 -57.24 13.63
CA SER A 5 -52.20 -58.42 13.97
C SER A 5 -50.96 -58.50 13.08
N ALA A 6 -49.77 -58.35 13.66
CA ALA A 6 -48.58 -59.07 13.19
C ALA A 6 -47.55 -59.09 14.32
N GLY A 7 -47.39 -60.27 14.91
CA GLY A 7 -46.45 -60.53 15.98
C GLY A 7 -45.04 -60.90 15.49
N VAL A 8 -44.08 -60.56 16.34
CA VAL A 8 -42.92 -61.35 16.79
C VAL A 8 -41.83 -61.74 15.76
N ALA A 9 -40.70 -61.04 15.94
CA ALA A 9 -39.30 -61.49 16.09
C ALA A 9 -38.63 -62.42 15.06
N ALA A 10 -37.44 -62.00 14.59
CA ALA A 10 -36.17 -62.61 15.01
C ALA A 10 -34.99 -61.82 14.43
N VAL A 11 -34.04 -61.45 15.28
CA VAL A 11 -32.74 -60.87 14.91
C VAL A 11 -31.78 -62.02 14.58
N ALA A 12 -31.12 -61.94 13.43
CA ALA A 12 -29.93 -62.72 13.12
C ALA A 12 -28.88 -61.81 12.48
N ILE A 13 -27.83 -61.52 13.23
CA ILE A 13 -26.61 -60.85 12.76
C ILE A 13 -25.71 -61.92 12.15
N LEU A 14 -25.27 -61.78 10.89
CA LEU A 14 -23.99 -62.32 10.40
C LEU A 14 -23.60 -61.69 9.03
N GLY A 15 -22.47 -60.98 9.00
CA GLY A 15 -21.52 -60.87 7.86
C GLY A 15 -21.79 -59.85 6.74
N THR A 16 -21.07 -58.73 6.71
CA THR A 16 -20.87 -57.95 5.48
C THR A 16 -19.74 -58.52 4.64
N PRO A 17 -19.86 -58.48 3.30
CA PRO A 17 -18.88 -57.68 2.56
C PRO A 17 -19.53 -56.77 1.52
N VAL A 18 -19.08 -55.51 1.55
CA VAL A 18 -19.07 -54.57 0.43
C VAL A 18 -18.46 -55.27 -0.80
N HIS A 19 -19.09 -55.18 -1.98
CA HIS A 19 -18.47 -55.07 -3.33
C HIS A 19 -19.47 -55.48 -4.43
N ALA A 20 -20.17 -54.50 -5.00
CA ALA A 20 -20.73 -54.57 -6.35
C ALA A 20 -21.09 -53.15 -6.85
N GLN A 21 -20.18 -52.18 -6.71
CA GLN A 21 -20.22 -51.03 -7.61
C GLN A 21 -19.69 -51.51 -8.95
N SER A 22 -20.59 -51.63 -9.92
CA SER A 22 -20.37 -52.21 -11.24
C SER A 22 -19.06 -51.75 -11.88
N VAL A 23 -18.28 -52.68 -12.43
CA VAL A 23 -17.09 -52.36 -13.24
C VAL A 23 -17.43 -51.38 -14.38
N GLU A 24 -18.68 -51.42 -14.86
CA GLU A 24 -19.21 -50.48 -15.85
C GLU A 24 -19.31 -49.03 -15.34
N SER A 25 -19.71 -48.80 -14.08
CA SER A 25 -19.78 -47.45 -13.52
C SER A 25 -18.38 -46.85 -13.31
N LEU A 26 -17.40 -47.68 -12.93
CA LEU A 26 -15.99 -47.29 -12.84
C LEU A 26 -15.39 -47.00 -14.23
N GLN A 27 -15.75 -47.78 -15.25
CA GLN A 27 -15.32 -47.53 -16.63
C GLN A 27 -15.93 -46.23 -17.18
N ALA A 28 -17.20 -45.95 -16.87
CA ALA A 28 -17.86 -44.69 -17.24
C ALA A 28 -17.23 -43.48 -16.54
N GLU A 29 -16.83 -43.62 -15.27
CA GLU A 29 -16.12 -42.57 -14.52
C GLU A 29 -14.71 -42.31 -15.07
N LEU A 30 -13.96 -43.36 -15.40
CA LEU A 30 -12.65 -43.25 -16.06
C LEU A 30 -12.75 -42.59 -17.44
N ALA A 31 -13.81 -42.86 -18.20
CA ALA A 31 -14.06 -42.19 -19.47
C ALA A 31 -14.31 -40.69 -19.29
N ARG A 32 -15.08 -40.29 -18.27
CA ARG A 32 -15.31 -38.87 -17.92
C ARG A 32 -14.04 -38.18 -17.43
N MET A 33 -13.23 -38.86 -16.62
CA MET A 33 -11.97 -38.32 -16.11
C MET A 33 -10.94 -38.14 -17.25
N ARG A 34 -10.87 -39.08 -18.19
CA ARG A 34 -10.03 -38.94 -19.40
C ARG A 34 -10.49 -37.77 -20.28
N ALA A 35 -11.80 -37.57 -20.42
CA ALA A 35 -12.34 -36.41 -21.12
C ALA A 35 -11.98 -35.08 -20.42
N GLN A 36 -12.06 -35.03 -19.09
CA GLN A 36 -11.62 -33.85 -18.33
C GLN A 36 -10.11 -33.58 -18.47
N MET A 37 -9.27 -34.61 -18.46
CA MET A 37 -7.84 -34.46 -18.69
C MET A 37 -7.53 -33.96 -20.10
N ALA A 38 -8.25 -34.42 -21.13
CA ALA A 38 -8.08 -33.93 -22.50
C ALA A 38 -8.42 -32.42 -22.60
N VAL A 39 -9.51 -31.99 -21.95
CA VAL A 39 -9.87 -30.56 -21.89
C VAL A 39 -8.86 -29.74 -21.08
N MET A 40 -8.32 -30.29 -19.98
CA MET A 40 -7.28 -29.62 -19.20
C MET A 40 -5.97 -29.48 -19.97
N GLN A 41 -5.58 -30.51 -20.72
CA GLN A 41 -4.41 -30.48 -21.60
C GLN A 41 -4.56 -29.42 -22.70
N GLN A 42 -5.75 -29.29 -23.30
CA GLN A 42 -6.02 -28.21 -24.27
C GLN A 42 -5.90 -26.83 -23.62
N LYS A 43 -6.44 -26.63 -22.41
CA LYS A 43 -6.28 -25.36 -21.68
C LYS A 43 -4.83 -25.03 -21.35
N MET A 44 -4.03 -26.04 -20.98
CA MET A 44 -2.60 -25.84 -20.74
C MET A 44 -1.85 -25.48 -22.02
N ALA A 45 -2.18 -26.11 -23.16
CA ALA A 45 -1.60 -25.75 -24.45
C ALA A 45 -1.96 -24.31 -24.86
N ASP A 46 -3.21 -23.89 -24.68
CA ASP A 46 -3.65 -22.52 -24.96
C ASP A 46 -2.98 -21.50 -24.03
N MET A 47 -2.83 -21.82 -22.75
CA MET A 47 -2.16 -20.95 -21.78
C MET A 47 -0.66 -20.84 -22.07
N ALA A 48 0.00 -21.94 -22.44
CA ALA A 48 1.39 -21.93 -22.87
C ALA A 48 1.57 -21.06 -24.14
N ALA A 49 0.69 -21.20 -25.13
CA ALA A 49 0.72 -20.36 -26.33
C ALA A 49 0.48 -18.86 -26.03
N ARG A 50 -0.35 -18.53 -25.02
CA ARG A 50 -0.54 -17.15 -24.55
C ARG A 50 0.69 -16.60 -23.84
N ILE A 51 1.38 -17.43 -23.05
CA ILE A 51 2.62 -17.05 -22.38
C ILE A 51 3.71 -16.78 -23.41
N GLU A 52 3.89 -17.67 -24.40
CA GLU A 52 4.88 -17.44 -25.47
C GLU A 52 4.59 -16.19 -26.28
N ARG A 53 3.31 -15.89 -26.59
CA ARG A 53 2.94 -14.63 -27.25
C ARG A 53 3.19 -13.42 -26.37
N ALA A 54 2.88 -13.49 -25.07
CA ALA A 54 3.13 -12.40 -24.13
C ALA A 54 4.64 -12.19 -23.88
N GLU A 55 5.43 -13.26 -23.89
CA GLU A 55 6.89 -13.20 -23.80
C GLU A 55 7.50 -12.66 -25.10
N ALA A 56 6.96 -13.01 -26.27
CA ALA A 56 7.36 -12.45 -27.55
C ALA A 56 6.98 -10.96 -27.67
N GLU A 57 5.79 -10.56 -27.21
CA GLU A 57 5.36 -9.16 -27.11
C GLU A 57 6.23 -8.39 -26.10
N ARG A 58 6.59 -8.99 -24.96
CA ARG A 58 7.52 -8.40 -23.99
C ARG A 58 8.93 -8.31 -24.54
N ALA A 59 9.40 -9.30 -25.30
CA ALA A 59 10.72 -9.28 -25.94
C ALA A 59 10.76 -8.27 -27.09
N ALA A 60 9.67 -8.13 -27.85
CA ALA A 60 9.49 -7.07 -28.85
C ALA A 60 9.43 -5.69 -28.19
N ALA A 61 8.67 -5.52 -27.11
CA ALA A 61 8.63 -4.29 -26.32
C ALA A 61 9.97 -3.98 -25.62
N LYS A 62 10.81 -4.99 -25.34
CA LYS A 62 12.18 -4.81 -24.83
C LYS A 62 13.14 -4.39 -25.95
N LYS A 63 12.99 -4.93 -27.16
CA LYS A 63 13.75 -4.53 -28.36
C LYS A 63 13.34 -3.15 -28.88
N GLU A 64 12.06 -2.79 -28.78
CA GLU A 64 11.55 -1.44 -29.07
C GLU A 64 11.84 -0.48 -27.91
N GLY A 65 11.91 -0.96 -26.66
CA GLY A 65 12.31 -0.21 -25.47
C GLY A 65 13.82 0.01 -25.30
N GLU A 66 14.67 -0.71 -26.03
CA GLU A 66 16.09 -0.36 -26.23
C GLU A 66 16.29 0.71 -27.31
N GLY A 67 15.23 1.12 -28.01
CA GLY A 67 15.19 2.30 -28.90
C GLY A 67 14.29 3.44 -28.39
N ALA A 68 13.37 3.16 -27.47
CA ALA A 68 12.55 4.15 -26.77
C ALA A 68 13.03 4.29 -25.33
N ALA A 69 14.24 4.84 -25.19
CA ALA A 69 14.49 5.70 -24.06
C ALA A 69 13.30 6.68 -23.97
N LEU A 70 12.67 6.78 -22.79
CA LEU A 70 12.11 8.04 -22.32
C LEU A 70 12.99 9.17 -22.87
N PRO A 71 12.49 10.32 -23.36
CA PRO A 71 13.37 11.41 -23.71
C PRO A 71 14.22 11.77 -22.48
N GLN A 72 15.40 11.15 -22.42
CA GLN A 72 16.60 11.75 -21.89
C GLN A 72 16.67 13.02 -22.70
N ALA A 73 16.26 14.11 -22.09
CA ALA A 73 16.76 15.41 -22.47
C ALA A 73 18.27 15.42 -22.16
N SER A 74 19.04 14.61 -22.88
CA SER A 74 20.41 14.90 -23.26
C SER A 74 20.35 15.83 -24.46
N GLY A 75 19.74 17.00 -24.23
CA GLY A 75 20.23 18.18 -24.91
C GLY A 75 21.61 18.41 -24.32
N GLU A 76 22.63 18.35 -25.16
CA GLU A 76 23.94 18.92 -24.86
C GLU A 76 23.73 20.40 -24.49
N ALA A 77 23.56 20.66 -23.20
CA ALA A 77 23.80 21.96 -22.60
C ALA A 77 25.18 21.87 -21.95
N SER A 78 26.12 22.49 -22.64
CA SER A 78 27.37 23.02 -22.12
C SER A 78 27.28 23.43 -20.64
N GLY A 79 28.06 22.73 -19.78
CA GLY A 79 28.39 23.13 -18.42
C GLY A 79 27.33 22.79 -17.35
N ASP A 80 27.75 22.04 -16.32
CA ASP A 80 27.00 21.74 -15.09
C ASP A 80 25.78 20.80 -15.22
N ALA A 81 26.01 19.48 -15.10
CA ALA A 81 24.97 18.45 -15.07
C ALA A 81 24.25 18.35 -13.70
N VAL A 82 22.92 18.50 -13.70
CA VAL A 82 22.02 18.39 -12.51
C VAL A 82 22.25 17.10 -11.73
N LYS A 83 22.36 17.20 -10.40
CA LYS A 83 22.63 16.09 -9.50
C LYS A 83 21.32 15.51 -8.96
N VAL A 84 21.07 14.24 -9.22
CA VAL A 84 19.91 13.50 -8.70
C VAL A 84 20.38 12.44 -7.72
N LYS A 85 19.88 12.49 -6.48
CA LYS A 85 20.14 11.52 -5.42
C LYS A 85 18.84 10.78 -5.08
N TRP A 86 18.94 9.48 -4.84
CA TRP A 86 17.82 8.65 -4.42
C TRP A 86 18.07 8.12 -3.01
N GLU A 87 17.37 8.65 -2.00
CA GLU A 87 17.38 8.13 -0.62
C GLU A 87 16.01 8.32 0.03
N PRO A 88 15.41 7.21 0.51
CA PRO A 88 14.10 6.64 0.10
C PRO A 88 13.17 7.40 -0.86
N ALA A 89 13.35 8.71 -1.05
CA ALA A 89 12.68 9.55 -2.01
C ALA A 89 13.72 10.31 -2.89
N PRO A 90 13.33 10.79 -4.08
CA PRO A 90 14.23 11.53 -4.96
C PRO A 90 14.53 12.93 -4.45
N SER A 91 15.80 13.31 -4.56
CA SER A 91 16.34 14.64 -4.32
C SER A 91 17.05 15.13 -5.57
N ILE A 92 16.64 16.29 -6.08
CA ILE A 92 17.17 16.91 -7.29
C ILE A 92 17.84 18.21 -6.89
N SER A 93 19.11 18.39 -7.28
CA SER A 93 19.89 19.56 -6.93
C SER A 93 20.64 20.11 -8.13
N SER A 94 20.69 21.43 -8.24
CA SER A 94 21.48 22.09 -9.27
C SER A 94 22.97 22.01 -8.94
N PRO A 95 23.86 21.99 -9.93
CA PRO A 95 25.30 21.77 -9.69
C PRO A 95 25.95 22.93 -8.93
N ASP A 96 25.46 24.14 -9.19
CA ASP A 96 25.78 25.39 -8.50
C ASP A 96 25.24 25.50 -7.06
N GLY A 97 24.45 24.51 -6.63
CA GLY A 97 23.84 24.43 -5.29
C GLY A 97 22.81 25.53 -5.00
N ARG A 98 22.37 26.30 -6.00
CA ARG A 98 21.36 27.35 -5.84
C ARG A 98 19.95 26.78 -5.67
N PHE A 99 19.67 25.64 -6.28
CA PHE A 99 18.37 24.99 -6.27
C PHE A 99 18.47 23.57 -5.73
N GLU A 100 17.49 23.21 -4.92
CA GLU A 100 17.31 21.87 -4.39
C GLU A 100 15.81 21.61 -4.29
N MET A 101 15.38 20.41 -4.67
CA MET A 101 14.02 19.94 -4.58
C MET A 101 14.04 18.49 -4.08
N ASN A 102 13.44 18.27 -2.91
CA ASN A 102 13.32 16.99 -2.26
C ASN A 102 11.86 16.58 -2.22
N LEU A 103 11.56 15.43 -2.81
CA LEU A 103 10.27 14.78 -2.58
C LEU A 103 10.32 14.10 -1.21
N ARG A 104 9.24 14.18 -0.45
CA ARG A 104 9.13 13.51 0.85
C ARG A 104 7.73 12.98 1.06
N GLY A 105 7.65 11.86 1.76
CA GLY A 105 6.38 11.28 2.15
C GLY A 105 6.52 10.51 3.44
N ARG A 106 5.38 10.22 4.07
CA ARG A 106 5.31 9.42 5.27
C ARG A 106 3.93 8.84 5.46
N VAL A 107 3.88 7.58 5.88
CA VAL A 107 2.64 6.87 6.19
C VAL A 107 2.75 6.33 7.61
N TYR A 108 1.71 6.52 8.42
CA TYR A 108 1.53 5.89 9.72
C TYR A 108 0.21 5.12 9.72
N VAL A 109 0.30 3.84 10.06
CA VAL A 109 -0.85 2.95 10.23
C VAL A 109 -0.74 2.41 11.64
N ASP A 110 -1.75 2.69 12.44
CA ASP A 110 -1.79 2.35 13.85
C ASP A 110 -2.96 1.39 14.10
N ALA A 111 -2.77 0.43 14.98
CA ALA A 111 -3.81 -0.50 15.41
C ALA A 111 -3.77 -0.57 16.94
N GLY A 112 -4.92 -0.41 17.57
CA GLY A 112 -5.09 -0.34 19.01
C GLY A 112 -6.15 -1.30 19.49
N PHE A 113 -5.84 -2.00 20.58
CA PHE A 113 -6.75 -2.91 21.27
C PHE A 113 -6.80 -2.50 22.74
N ALA A 114 -7.99 -2.23 23.26
CA ALA A 114 -8.21 -1.93 24.66
C ALA A 114 -9.40 -2.73 25.18
N ASN A 115 -9.19 -3.43 26.30
CA ASN A 115 -10.20 -4.24 26.97
C ASN A 115 -10.26 -3.84 28.44
N ASP A 116 -11.45 -3.96 29.02
CA ASP A 116 -11.70 -3.82 30.45
C ASP A 116 -12.11 -5.19 31.04
N ASP A 117 -11.80 -5.41 32.32
CA ASP A 117 -12.05 -6.69 33.02
C ASP A 117 -13.55 -7.04 33.08
N ASN A 118 -14.42 -6.03 32.99
CA ASN A 118 -15.88 -6.20 32.95
C ASN A 118 -16.45 -6.28 31.52
N ASP A 119 -15.61 -6.31 30.48
CA ASP A 119 -15.98 -6.32 29.05
C ASP A 119 -16.91 -5.15 28.63
N THR A 120 -16.96 -4.10 29.46
CA THR A 120 -17.79 -2.91 29.22
C THR A 120 -17.19 -1.98 28.17
N MET A 121 -15.87 -2.07 27.96
CA MET A 121 -15.10 -1.33 26.97
C MET A 121 -14.18 -2.31 26.26
N ASN A 122 -14.57 -2.69 25.05
CA ASN A 122 -13.76 -3.44 24.11
C ASN A 122 -13.60 -2.59 22.85
N VAL A 123 -12.39 -2.09 22.62
CA VAL A 123 -12.05 -1.22 21.50
C VAL A 123 -11.01 -1.92 20.66
N ASP A 124 -11.40 -2.23 19.42
CA ASP A 124 -10.50 -2.60 18.33
C ASP A 124 -10.61 -1.49 17.28
N ALA A 125 -9.50 -0.80 17.04
CA ALA A 125 -9.44 0.29 16.09
C ALA A 125 -8.16 0.18 15.26
N THR A 126 -8.31 0.31 13.94
CA THR A 126 -7.20 0.54 13.02
C THR A 126 -7.37 1.91 12.39
N GLU A 127 -6.32 2.72 12.43
CA GLU A 127 -6.33 4.09 11.93
C GLU A 127 -5.15 4.35 10.99
N LEU A 128 -5.41 5.10 9.92
CA LEU A 128 -4.37 5.74 9.11
C LEU A 128 -4.08 7.12 9.70
N ARG A 129 -3.23 7.19 10.74
CA ARG A 129 -2.96 8.43 11.48
C ARG A 129 -2.33 9.53 10.62
N ALA A 130 -1.51 9.16 9.64
CA ALA A 130 -0.97 10.13 8.69
C ALA A 130 -0.68 9.47 7.35
N ALA A 131 -1.01 10.17 6.27
CA ALA A 131 -0.60 9.80 4.91
C ALA A 131 -0.16 11.08 4.21
N ARG A 132 1.11 11.45 4.40
CA ARG A 132 1.64 12.74 3.95
C ARG A 132 2.49 12.59 2.72
N LEU A 133 2.30 13.51 1.78
CA LEU A 133 3.15 13.70 0.62
C LEU A 133 3.49 15.18 0.51
N GLY A 134 4.74 15.48 0.19
CA GLY A 134 5.19 16.85 0.09
C GLY A 134 6.47 17.03 -0.69
N ILE A 135 6.74 18.29 -1.02
CA ILE A 135 7.96 18.73 -1.67
C ILE A 135 8.57 19.82 -0.79
N GLU A 136 9.87 19.74 -0.56
CA GLU A 136 10.61 20.78 0.14
C GLU A 136 11.92 21.06 -0.56
N GLY A 137 12.43 22.28 -0.44
CA GLY A 137 13.63 22.64 -1.16
C GLY A 137 14.16 24.02 -0.86
N LYS A 138 15.17 24.40 -1.63
CA LYS A 138 15.77 25.73 -1.59
C LYS A 138 15.87 26.31 -2.99
N ALA A 139 15.74 27.63 -3.07
CA ALA A 139 15.89 28.40 -4.29
C ALA A 139 16.79 29.61 -4.00
N TRP A 140 17.67 29.95 -4.94
CA TRP A 140 18.67 31.03 -4.81
C TRP A 140 19.45 31.04 -3.48
N LYS A 141 19.67 29.87 -2.87
CA LYS A 141 20.32 29.65 -1.55
C LYS A 141 19.57 30.22 -0.32
N ASP A 142 18.92 31.37 -0.46
CA ASP A 142 18.34 32.12 0.66
C ASP A 142 16.83 31.90 0.84
N ILE A 143 16.16 31.28 -0.14
CA ILE A 143 14.73 30.97 -0.08
C ILE A 143 14.56 29.48 0.18
N LYS A 144 13.79 29.13 1.19
CA LYS A 144 13.29 27.77 1.45
C LYS A 144 11.80 27.73 1.14
N TYR A 145 11.35 26.62 0.60
CA TYR A 145 9.93 26.39 0.37
C TYR A 145 9.56 25.00 0.83
N LYS A 146 8.32 24.86 1.30
CA LYS A 146 7.77 23.57 1.72
C LYS A 146 6.29 23.53 1.42
N PHE A 147 5.88 22.43 0.81
CA PHE A 147 4.49 22.09 0.56
C PHE A 147 4.24 20.64 1.00
N GLU A 148 3.29 20.41 1.91
CA GLU A 148 2.93 19.09 2.45
C GLU A 148 1.42 18.97 2.54
N VAL A 149 0.87 17.89 1.99
CA VAL A 149 -0.54 17.53 2.04
C VAL A 149 -0.68 16.20 2.78
N ASP A 150 -1.67 16.12 3.68
CA ASP A 150 -2.05 14.92 4.41
C ASP A 150 -3.37 14.38 3.84
N PHE A 151 -3.43 13.07 3.65
CA PHE A 151 -4.57 12.34 3.11
C PHE A 151 -5.25 11.43 4.16
N ALA A 152 -4.80 11.47 5.42
CA ALA A 152 -5.44 10.77 6.53
C ALA A 152 -6.90 11.24 6.75
N GLY A 153 -7.75 10.35 7.24
CA GLY A 153 -9.13 10.68 7.62
C GLY A 153 -10.09 10.98 6.45
N ASN A 154 -9.87 10.37 5.27
CA ASN A 154 -10.70 10.53 4.06
C ASN A 154 -10.80 11.98 3.53
N LYS A 155 -9.86 12.86 3.89
CA LYS A 155 -9.82 14.25 3.45
C LYS A 155 -8.40 14.65 3.09
N ALA A 156 -8.24 15.41 2.01
CA ALA A 156 -6.96 16.06 1.70
C ALA A 156 -6.86 17.39 2.48
N THR A 157 -5.87 17.48 3.37
CA THR A 157 -5.62 18.68 4.18
C THR A 157 -4.20 19.16 3.95
N VAL A 158 -4.05 20.43 3.58
CA VAL A 158 -2.71 21.06 3.49
C VAL A 158 -2.18 21.24 4.89
N LYS A 159 -1.05 20.61 5.21
CA LYS A 159 -0.38 20.73 6.52
C LYS A 159 0.62 21.88 6.48
N ASP A 160 1.59 21.87 5.57
CA ASP A 160 2.55 22.98 5.44
C ASP A 160 2.50 23.54 4.02
N ALA A 161 2.42 24.86 3.89
CA ALA A 161 2.50 25.56 2.62
C ALA A 161 3.11 26.94 2.87
N TYR A 162 4.45 27.00 2.90
CA TYR A 162 5.15 28.24 3.22
C TYR A 162 6.37 28.46 2.34
N ILE A 163 6.73 29.74 2.24
CA ILE A 163 8.00 30.22 1.71
C ILE A 163 8.70 30.96 2.84
N GLN A 164 9.98 30.63 3.05
CA GLN A 164 10.82 31.28 4.04
C GLN A 164 12.00 31.92 3.33
N TRP A 165 12.19 33.21 3.55
CA TRP A 165 13.40 33.91 3.13
C TRP A 165 14.33 34.11 4.32
N ARG A 166 15.64 33.93 4.11
CA ARG A 166 16.64 33.94 5.17
C ARG A 166 17.82 34.85 4.82
N LYS A 167 17.79 36.11 5.28
CA LYS A 167 18.95 37.04 5.42
C LYS A 167 18.47 38.44 5.86
N PRO A 168 19.11 39.13 6.81
CA PRO A 168 19.68 38.64 8.08
C PRO A 168 18.61 38.17 9.08
N ILE A 169 17.33 38.40 8.78
CA ILE A 169 16.17 37.93 9.53
C ILE A 169 15.53 36.79 8.73
N ALA A 170 14.95 35.81 9.42
CA ALA A 170 14.12 34.78 8.80
C ALA A 170 12.67 35.24 8.78
N VAL A 171 12.10 35.40 7.58
CA VAL A 171 10.68 35.73 7.40
C VAL A 171 10.02 34.54 6.74
N THR A 172 9.01 33.97 7.40
CA THR A 172 8.20 32.86 6.88
C THR A 172 6.80 33.38 6.58
N VAL A 173 6.31 33.12 5.37
CA VAL A 173 4.97 33.51 4.92
C VAL A 173 4.25 32.28 4.41
N GLY A 174 2.99 32.12 4.81
CA GLY A 174 2.11 31.02 4.42
C GLY A 174 1.61 30.24 5.63
N GLN A 175 1.22 28.99 5.39
CA GLN A 175 0.74 28.08 6.42
C GLN A 175 1.89 27.25 6.97
N PHE A 176 2.17 27.42 8.25
CA PHE A 176 3.18 26.66 8.97
C PHE A 176 2.78 26.54 10.44
N LYS A 177 3.44 25.62 11.13
CA LYS A 177 3.22 25.33 12.54
C LYS A 177 3.80 26.43 13.44
N THR A 178 3.02 26.91 14.40
CA THR A 178 3.48 27.93 15.36
C THR A 178 4.45 27.33 16.40
N PRO A 179 5.54 28.03 16.75
CA PRO A 179 6.55 27.52 17.68
C PRO A 179 6.13 27.64 19.14
N ASN A 180 5.14 26.84 19.56
CA ASN A 180 4.50 26.96 20.88
C ASN A 180 4.95 25.90 21.90
N SER A 181 5.49 24.76 21.45
CA SER A 181 5.97 23.67 22.32
C SER A 181 7.13 22.90 21.67
N LEU A 182 8.08 22.42 22.48
CA LEU A 182 9.21 21.61 22.01
C LEU A 182 8.75 20.28 21.44
N GLU A 183 7.79 19.63 22.10
CA GLU A 183 7.20 18.41 21.59
C GLU A 183 6.60 18.69 20.22
N GLU A 184 5.84 19.78 20.10
CA GLU A 184 5.12 20.15 18.89
C GLU A 184 6.07 20.53 17.73
N GLN A 185 7.21 21.15 18.04
CA GLN A 185 8.29 21.39 17.07
C GLN A 185 9.11 20.13 16.73
N THR A 186 9.08 19.11 17.58
CA THR A 186 9.70 17.81 17.27
C THR A 186 8.89 17.11 16.19
N SER A 187 9.59 16.63 15.16
CA SER A 187 8.94 15.89 14.09
C SER A 187 8.26 14.65 14.66
N SER A 188 7.04 14.36 14.22
CA SER A 188 6.31 13.15 14.62
C SER A 188 7.04 11.85 14.26
N ARG A 189 8.13 11.90 13.48
CA ARG A 189 9.01 10.75 13.21
C ARG A 189 9.95 10.41 14.36
N TYR A 190 10.19 11.35 15.26
CA TYR A 190 11.16 11.23 16.34
C TYR A 190 10.54 11.51 17.72
N ILE A 191 9.21 11.57 17.81
CA ILE A 191 8.52 11.59 19.10
C ILE A 191 8.68 10.22 19.78
N THR A 192 8.81 10.23 21.10
CA THR A 192 9.08 9.00 21.88
C THR A 192 7.84 8.13 22.05
N PHE A 193 6.67 8.76 22.22
CA PHE A 193 5.39 8.08 22.39
C PHE A 193 4.61 8.05 21.06
N MET A 194 3.60 7.16 20.96
CA MET A 194 2.75 7.04 19.77
C MET A 194 1.99 8.34 19.48
N GLU A 195 1.47 8.94 20.55
CA GLU A 195 0.73 10.21 20.54
C GLU A 195 1.50 11.30 21.26
N ARG A 196 1.15 12.55 20.95
CA ARG A 196 1.66 13.73 21.66
C ARG A 196 0.98 13.89 23.01
N GLY A 197 1.60 14.65 23.90
CA GLY A 197 1.00 15.00 25.19
C GLY A 197 -0.37 15.64 25.04
N SER A 198 -1.35 15.16 25.80
CA SER A 198 -2.74 15.64 25.80
C SER A 198 -2.89 17.15 26.03
N PHE A 199 -1.94 17.76 26.74
CA PHE A 199 -1.88 19.21 26.92
C PHE A 199 -1.71 19.96 25.58
N THR A 200 -0.91 19.44 24.65
CA THR A 200 -0.69 20.10 23.35
C THR A 200 -1.91 19.98 22.43
N ASP A 201 -2.64 18.88 22.54
CA ASP A 201 -3.86 18.60 21.77
C ASP A 201 -5.05 19.41 22.28
N ALA A 202 -5.21 19.52 23.61
CA ALA A 202 -6.30 20.27 24.24
C ALA A 202 -6.33 21.76 23.87
N PHE A 203 -5.18 22.36 23.55
CA PHE A 203 -5.07 23.76 23.13
C PHE A 203 -4.85 23.93 21.63
N ASP A 204 -4.93 22.85 20.85
CA ASP A 204 -4.71 22.82 19.40
C ASP A 204 -3.47 23.63 18.97
N PHE A 205 -2.32 23.31 19.57
CA PHE A 205 -1.06 23.96 19.24
C PHE A 205 -0.50 23.54 17.87
N GLU A 206 -1.29 22.83 17.06
CA GLU A 206 -0.88 22.38 15.73
C GLU A 206 -0.89 23.54 14.72
N ARG A 207 -1.97 23.75 13.97
CA ARG A 207 -2.01 24.78 12.91
C ARG A 207 -3.37 25.43 12.90
N GLN A 208 -3.39 26.72 13.21
CA GLN A 208 -4.58 27.54 13.10
C GLN A 208 -4.79 27.88 11.63
N ILE A 209 -5.94 27.44 11.09
CA ILE A 209 -6.46 27.80 9.76
C ILE A 209 -7.51 28.89 9.90
#